data_AF-A0A530BXE2-F1
#
_entry.id   AF-A0A530BXE2-F1
#
_cell.length_a   1.000
_cell.length_b   1.000
_cell.length_c   1.000
_cell.angle_alpha   90.00
_cell.angle_beta   90.00
_cell.angle_gamma   90.00
#
_symmetry.space_group_name_H-M   'P 1'
#
loop_
_entity.id
_entity.type
_entity.pdbx_description
1 polymer ?
#
loop_
_entity_poly.entity_id
_entity_poly.type
_entity_poly.pdbx_seq_one_letter_code
_entity_poly.pdbx_strand_id
1 'polypeptide(L)' 'MYFEGDPLIWRCPIVGGISDKAAIEALIATLDMQSTIPMDALAYKFDIVLRGRRSTLFENRPEGN' A
#
# COMPACT_ATOMS: atom_id res chain seq x y z
N MET A 1 2.43 0.75 5.14
CA MET A 1 1.77 1.99 4.70
C MET A 1 2.75 3.13 4.88
N TYR A 2 2.93 3.93 3.84
CA TYR A 2 3.69 5.18 3.82
C TYR A 2 2.76 6.34 3.48
N PHE A 3 3.25 7.58 3.55
CA PHE A 3 2.44 8.78 3.29
C PHE A 3 2.91 9.50 2.03
N GLU A 4 1.96 10.05 1.28
CA GLU A 4 2.21 10.82 0.08
C GLU A 4 3.22 11.96 0.32
N GLY A 5 4.21 12.06 -0.56
CA GLY A 5 5.22 13.12 -0.52
C GLY A 5 6.42 12.87 0.40
N ASP A 6 6.47 11.77 1.15
CA ASP A 6 7.63 11.46 2.01
C ASP A 6 8.89 11.13 1.17
N PRO A 7 9.96 11.95 1.23
CA PRO A 7 11.18 11.73 0.46
C PRO A 7 12.00 10.53 0.96
N LEU A 8 11.75 10.03 2.18
CA LEU A 8 12.49 8.92 2.78
C LEU A 8 12.06 7.56 2.24
N ILE A 9 10.88 7.45 1.63
CA ILE A 9 10.37 6.20 1.02
C ILE A 9 11.42 5.61 0.08
N TRP A 10 11.97 6.42 -0.82
CA TRP A 10 12.94 5.98 -1.83
C TRP A 10 14.34 5.70 -1.30
N ARG A 11 14.61 6.02 -0.03
CA ARG A 11 15.88 5.74 0.65
C ARG A 11 15.79 4.58 1.63
N CYS A 12 14.58 4.08 1.89
CA CYS A 12 14.34 3.05 2.89
C CYS A 12 14.79 1.66 2.38
N PRO A 13 15.69 0.95 3.09
CA PRO A 13 16.11 -0.39 2.68
C PRO A 13 14.97 -1.42 2.68
N ILE A 14 13.96 -1.25 3.53
CA ILE A 14 12.78 -2.14 3.59
C ILE A 14 11.93 -1.97 2.32
N VAL A 15 11.72 -0.72 1.88
CA VAL A 15 11.05 -0.43 0.60
C VAL A 15 11.84 -1.02 -0.57
N GLY A 16 13.17 -0.91 -0.52
CA GLY A 16 14.07 -1.51 -1.52
C GLY A 16 14.03 -3.04 -1.61
N GLY A 17 13.37 -3.73 -0.67
CA GLY A 17 13.09 -5.16 -0.76
C GLY A 17 11.98 -5.52 -1.76
N ILE A 18 11.18 -4.55 -2.21
CA ILE A 18 10.14 -4.72 -3.22
C ILE A 18 10.71 -4.27 -4.57
N SER A 19 10.76 -5.16 -5.56
CA SER A 19 11.39 -4.89 -6.84
C SER A 19 10.53 -4.05 -7.81
N ASP A 20 9.21 -4.12 -7.67
CA ASP A 20 8.27 -3.39 -8.53
C ASP A 20 7.89 -2.03 -7.92
N LYS A 21 8.11 -0.96 -8.68
CA LYS A 21 7.76 0.41 -8.30
C LYS A 21 6.26 0.58 -8.12
N ALA A 22 5.44 -0.06 -8.97
CA ALA A 22 3.99 0.03 -8.84
C ALA A 22 3.49 -0.64 -7.54
N ALA A 23 4.13 -1.75 -7.15
CA ALA A 23 3.86 -2.38 -5.86
C ALA A 23 4.24 -1.50 -4.66
N ILE A 24 5.35 -0.74 -4.75
CA ILE A 24 5.72 0.25 -3.72
C ILE A 24 4.70 1.38 -3.67
N GLU A 25 4.29 1.93 -4.82
CA GLU A 25 3.30 3.01 -4.91
C GLU A 25 1.95 2.61 -4.30
N ALA A 26 1.54 1.34 -4.44
CA ALA A 26 0.34 0.81 -3.78
C ALA A 26 0.42 0.80 -2.24
N LEU A 27 1.62 0.93 -1.65
CA LEU A 27 1.82 1.02 -0.20
C LEU A 27 1.79 2.47 0.32
N ILE A 28 1.64 3.47 -0.56
CA ILE A 28 1.60 4.89 -0.22
C ILE A 28 0.14 5.35 -0.13
N ALA A 29 -0.24 5.88 1.03
CA ALA A 29 -1.55 6.47 1.22
C ALA A 29 -1.59 7.91 0.72
N THR A 30 -2.64 8.25 -0.02
CA THR A 30 -2.85 9.59 -0.60
C THR A 30 -3.62 10.49 0.36
N LEU A 31 -3.30 11.78 0.39
CA LEU A 31 -4.02 12.77 1.19
C LEU A 31 -5.47 12.88 0.71
N ASP A 32 -6.42 12.75 1.63
CA ASP A 32 -7.85 12.87 1.36
C ASP A 32 -8.44 14.13 2.01
N MET A 33 -8.53 15.19 1.21
CA MET A 33 -9.11 16.46 1.65
C MET A 33 -10.64 16.41 1.82
N GLN A 34 -11.33 15.44 1.21
CA GLN A 34 -12.79 15.31 1.35
C GLN A 34 -13.15 14.71 2.71
N SER A 35 -12.34 13.78 3.20
CA SER A 35 -12.51 13.14 4.51
C SER A 35 -11.82 13.89 5.66
N THR A 36 -11.14 15.00 5.37
CA THR A 36 -10.47 15.85 6.36
C THR A 36 -11.48 16.62 7.20
N ILE A 37 -11.26 16.67 8.53
CA ILE A 37 -12.07 17.44 9.46
C ILE A 37 -11.41 18.81 9.65
N PRO A 38 -12.06 19.92 9.24
CA PRO A 38 -11.47 21.25 9.35
C PRO A 38 -11.08 21.59 10.79
N MET A 39 -9.86 22.11 10.97
CA MET A 39 -9.30 22.54 12.26
C MET A 39 -9.17 21.43 13.32
N ASP A 40 -9.21 20.16 12.92
CA ASP A 40 -9.11 19.02 13.84
C ASP A 40 -8.11 17.99 13.31
N ALA A 41 -8.43 17.31 12.19
CA ALA A 41 -7.64 16.20 11.69
C ALA A 41 -7.62 16.11 10.16
N LEU A 42 -6.44 15.83 9.61
CA LEU A 42 -6.29 15.41 8.21
C LEU A 42 -6.64 13.92 8.04
N ALA A 43 -7.06 13.54 6.84
CA ALA A 43 -7.33 12.16 6.50
C ALA A 43 -6.44 11.67 5.34
N TYR A 44 -6.11 10.37 5.36
CA TYR A 44 -5.39 9.70 4.29
C TYR A 44 -6.17 8.46 3.85
N LYS A 45 -6.21 8.22 2.55
CA LYS A 45 -6.88 7.06 1.97
C LYS A 45 -5.88 5.94 1.67
N PHE A 46 -6.19 4.73 2.13
CA PHE A 46 -5.37 3.54 1.90
C PHE A 46 -6.26 2.33 1.60
N ASP A 47 -6.25 1.88 0.35
CA ASP A 47 -7.03 0.72 -0.10
C ASP A 47 -6.17 -0.55 -0.04
N ILE A 48 -6.68 -1.61 0.61
CA ILE A 48 -5.97 -2.90 0.76
C ILE A 48 -6.61 -3.95 -0.13
N VAL A 49 -5.83 -4.49 -1.07
CA VAL A 49 -6.27 -5.57 -1.96
C VAL A 49 -5.75 -6.91 -1.43
N LEU A 50 -6.67 -7.84 -1.17
CA LEU A 50 -6.38 -9.21 -0.75
C LEU A 50 -6.48 -10.18 -1.93
N ARG A 51 -5.88 -11.36 -1.80
CA ARG A 51 -5.95 -12.42 -2.82
C ARG A 51 -7.41 -12.79 -3.14
N GLY A 52 -7.69 -12.98 -4.42
CA GLY A 52 -9.02 -13.34 -4.91
C GLY A 52 -9.43 -14.76 -4.52
N ARG A 53 -10.73 -14.96 -4.24
CA ARG A 53 -11.30 -16.25 -3.80
C ARG A 53 -11.07 -17.44 -4.75
N ARG A 54 -10.83 -17.18 -6.05
CA ARG A 54 -10.59 -18.21 -7.08
C ARG A 54 -9.10 -18.45 -7.38
N SER A 55 -8.19 -17.90 -6.57
CA SER A 55 -6.77 -18.23 -6.69
C SER A 55 -6.57 -19.73 -6.63
N THR A 56 -5.84 -20.27 -7.60
CA THR A 56 -5.53 -21.70 -7.68
C THR A 56 -4.72 -22.11 -6.46
N LEU A 57 -5.27 -23.00 -5.64
CA LEU A 57 -4.54 -23.62 -4.53
C LEU A 57 -3.49 -24.56 -5.13
N PHE A 58 -2.23 -24.47 -4.70
CA PHE A 58 -1.24 -25.49 -5.05
C PHE A 58 -1.31 -26.63 -4.03
N GLU A 59 -1.16 -27.88 -4.49
CA GLU A 59 -1.16 -29.08 -3.63
C GLU A 59 -0.10 -29.02 -2.52
N ASN A 60 0.99 -28.27 -2.73
CA ASN A 60 2.08 -28.12 -1.77
C ASN A 60 2.05 -26.81 -0.96
N ARG A 61 1.26 -25.80 -1.37
CA ARG A 61 1.17 -24.48 -0.70
C ARG A 61 -0.17 -23.81 -1.03
N PRO A 62 -0.90 -23.24 -0.05
CA PRO A 62 -2.17 -22.57 -0.30
C PRO A 62 -2.06 -21.23 -1.06
N GLU A 63 -0.86 -20.85 -1.48
CA GLU A 63 -0.54 -19.53 -2.01
C GLU A 63 -0.28 -19.56 -3.52
N GLY A 64 -1.36 -19.58 -4.31
CA GLY A 64 -1.28 -19.34 -5.76
C GLY A 64 -1.81 -17.97 -6.15
N ASN A 65 -1.00 -17.29 -6.96
CA ASN A 65 -0.94 -15.85 -7.25
C ASN A 65 -0.13 -15.07 -6.22
#